data_AF-M6KDN1-F1
#
_entry.id   AF-M6KDN1-F1
#
_cell.length_a   1.000
_cell.length_b   1.000
_cell.length_c   1.000
_cell.angle_alpha   90.00
_cell.angle_beta   90.00
_cell.angle_gamma   90.00
#
_symmetry.space_group_name_H-M   'P 1'
#
loop_
_entity.id
_entity.type
_entity.pdbx_description
1 polymer ?
#
loop_
_entity_poly.entity_id
_entity_poly.type
_entity_poly.pdbx_seq_one_letter_code
_entity_poly.pdbx_strand_id
1 'polypeptide(L)'
;MKNTYRLGTIIAEREILFQVGKKKSEIHIKIGKPKLHPDPVIRWYCPLQIIGIGSEKVHGAFGSDSIRAIEMAFQMAGLLLVRDIQKLYNLNWLKPEHLYFPPPN
;
A
#
# COMPACT_ATOMS: atom_id res chain seq x y z
N MET A 1 16.28 -9.33 6.54
CA MET A 1 14.99 -10.05 6.75
C MET A 1 14.39 -10.35 5.39
N LYS A 2 14.15 -11.63 5.06
CA LYS A 2 13.57 -12.04 3.76
C LYS A 2 12.19 -11.42 3.58
N ASN A 3 11.90 -10.86 2.39
CA ASN A 3 10.54 -10.44 2.02
C ASN A 3 9.63 -11.67 2.09
N THR A 4 8.64 -11.66 2.97
CA THR A 4 7.74 -12.80 3.21
C THR A 4 6.78 -13.03 2.04
N TYR A 5 6.49 -11.98 1.26
CA TYR A 5 5.55 -12.03 0.13
C TYR A 5 6.22 -11.76 -1.21
N ARG A 6 5.60 -12.25 -2.29
CA ARG A 6 5.98 -12.01 -3.69
C ARG A 6 4.76 -11.50 -4.46
N LEU A 7 4.92 -10.43 -5.24
CA LEU A 7 3.86 -9.85 -6.08
C LEU A 7 3.17 -10.91 -6.97
N GLY A 8 3.94 -11.68 -7.73
CA GLY A 8 3.39 -12.60 -8.74
C GLY A 8 2.75 -11.84 -9.89
N THR A 9 1.65 -12.36 -10.46
CA THR A 9 0.91 -11.71 -11.55
C THR A 9 0.33 -10.39 -11.08
N ILE A 10 0.60 -9.30 -11.80
CA ILE A 10 0.10 -7.97 -11.48
C ILE A 10 -1.29 -7.79 -12.09
N ILE A 11 -2.24 -7.27 -11.30
CA ILE A 11 -3.63 -7.05 -11.73
C ILE A 11 -4.01 -5.57 -11.78
N ALA A 12 -3.23 -4.70 -11.12
CA ALA A 12 -3.39 -3.26 -11.16
C ALA A 12 -2.06 -2.55 -10.90
N GLU A 13 -1.86 -1.43 -11.58
CA GLU A 13 -0.68 -0.57 -11.44
C GLU A 13 -1.11 0.90 -11.42
N ARG A 14 -0.33 1.75 -10.76
CA ARG A 14 -0.51 3.20 -10.78
C ARG A 14 0.82 3.92 -10.61
N GLU A 15 1.08 4.86 -11.49
CA GLU A 15 2.19 5.80 -11.37
C GLU A 15 1.70 7.11 -10.75
N ILE A 16 2.52 7.66 -9.85
CA ILE A 16 2.27 8.94 -9.19
C ILE A 16 3.53 9.78 -9.32
N LEU A 17 3.41 10.88 -10.06
CA LEU A 17 4.43 11.91 -10.18
C LEU A 17 4.03 13.08 -9.29
N PHE A 18 4.95 13.53 -8.45
CA PHE A 18 4.68 14.68 -7.58
C PHE A 18 5.95 15.49 -7.32
N GLN A 19 5.76 16.74 -6.90
CA GLN A 19 6.84 17.68 -6.65
C GLN A 19 6.64 18.36 -5.31
N VAL A 20 7.72 18.44 -4.52
CA VAL A 20 7.77 19.22 -3.28
C VAL A 20 8.93 20.20 -3.39
N GLY A 21 8.62 21.50 -3.36
CA GLY A 21 9.60 22.53 -3.69
C GLY A 21 10.13 22.35 -5.12
N LYS A 22 11.44 22.14 -5.27
CA LYS A 22 12.09 21.86 -6.57
C LYS A 22 12.32 20.36 -6.84
N LYS A 23 12.04 19.49 -5.86
CA LYS A 23 12.31 18.05 -5.97
C LYS A 23 11.11 17.34 -6.58
N LYS A 24 11.32 16.74 -7.76
CA LYS A 24 10.37 15.82 -8.40
C LYS A 24 10.63 14.40 -7.90
N SER A 25 9.57 13.65 -7.71
CA SER A 25 9.59 12.26 -7.27
C SER A 25 8.56 11.46 -8.08
N GLU A 26 8.89 10.19 -8.30
CA GLU A 26 8.06 9.23 -9.01
C GLU A 26 7.84 8.02 -8.12
N ILE A 27 6.59 7.58 -8.02
CA ILE A 27 6.18 6.42 -7.25
C ILE A 27 5.39 5.49 -8.16
N HIS A 28 5.70 4.20 -8.09
CA HIS A 28 4.95 3.16 -8.81
C HIS A 28 4.31 2.21 -7.80
N ILE A 29 2.99 2.13 -7.82
CA ILE A 29 2.21 1.21 -6.99
C ILE A 29 1.83 0.01 -7.85
N LYS A 30 2.12 -1.20 -7.38
CA LYS A 30 1.77 -2.46 -8.04
C LYS A 30 0.96 -3.34 -7.10
N ILE A 31 -0.14 -3.90 -7.60
CA ILE A 31 -1.01 -4.82 -6.88
C ILE A 31 -1.04 -6.14 -7.64
N GLY A 32 -0.64 -7.21 -6.95
CA GLY A 32 -0.65 -8.55 -7.49
C GLY A 32 -2.00 -9.26 -7.31
N LYS A 33 -2.16 -10.37 -8.00
CA LYS A 33 -3.34 -11.23 -7.94
C LYS A 33 -3.50 -11.78 -6.51
N PRO A 34 -4.71 -11.73 -5.92
CA PRO A 34 -4.96 -12.32 -4.61
C PRO A 34 -4.70 -13.82 -4.61
N LYS A 35 -4.23 -14.33 -3.48
CA LYS A 35 -3.83 -15.73 -3.29
C LYS A 35 -4.35 -16.23 -1.95
N LEU A 36 -4.50 -17.55 -1.86
CA LEU A 36 -4.70 -18.21 -0.58
C LEU A 36 -3.46 -18.03 0.30
N HIS A 37 -3.68 -17.66 1.55
CA HIS A 37 -2.64 -17.61 2.57
C HIS A 37 -2.40 -19.04 3.11
N PRO A 38 -1.15 -19.44 3.41
CA PRO A 38 -0.87 -20.76 4.00
C PRO A 38 -1.53 -20.96 5.37
N ASP A 39 -1.74 -19.86 6.11
CA ASP A 39 -2.50 -19.86 7.36
C ASP A 39 -4.01 -19.94 7.08
N PRO A 40 -4.70 -21.01 7.53
CA PRO A 40 -6.13 -21.21 7.30
C PRO A 40 -7.02 -20.19 8.01
N VAL A 41 -6.52 -19.46 9.01
CA VAL A 41 -7.28 -18.40 9.72
C VAL A 41 -7.37 -17.13 8.88
N ILE A 42 -6.28 -16.77 8.20
CA ILE A 42 -6.18 -15.56 7.37
C ILE A 42 -6.90 -15.76 6.02
N ARG A 43 -6.84 -16.98 5.47
CA ARG A 43 -7.47 -17.43 4.22
C ARG A 43 -6.96 -16.76 2.95
N TRP A 44 -7.10 -15.44 2.79
CA TRP A 44 -6.74 -14.73 1.57
C TRP A 44 -5.85 -13.52 1.85
N TYR A 45 -4.92 -13.28 0.92
CA TYR A 45 -4.16 -12.05 0.88
C TYR A 45 -3.98 -11.55 -0.54
N CYS A 46 -3.81 -10.25 -0.68
CA CYS A 46 -3.48 -9.57 -1.92
C CYS A 46 -2.11 -8.89 -1.76
N PRO A 47 -1.09 -9.29 -2.55
CA PRO A 47 0.23 -8.70 -2.43
C PRO A 47 0.25 -7.30 -3.09
N LEU A 48 0.91 -6.33 -2.45
CA LEU A 48 1.16 -5.01 -3.03
C LEU A 48 2.59 -4.55 -2.79
N GLN A 49 3.08 -3.67 -3.65
CA GLN A 49 4.39 -3.03 -3.51
C GLN A 49 4.28 -1.56 -3.94
N ILE A 50 4.96 -0.69 -3.20
CA ILE A 50 5.15 0.72 -3.57
C ILE A 50 6.65 0.91 -3.83
N ILE A 51 7.01 1.36 -5.02
CA ILE A 51 8.39 1.56 -5.49
C ILE A 51 8.64 3.05 -5.61
N GLY A 52 9.85 3.52 -5.28
CA GLY A 52 10.24 4.94 -5.30
C GLY A 52 10.04 5.65 -3.95
N ILE A 53 9.58 4.95 -2.91
CA ILE A 53 9.43 5.50 -1.56
C ILE A 53 9.45 4.41 -0.47
N GLY A 54 9.90 4.77 0.73
CA GLY A 54 9.81 3.91 1.91
C GLY A 54 10.72 2.68 1.82
N SER A 55 10.21 1.52 2.26
CA SER A 55 11.01 0.28 2.31
C SER A 55 10.95 -0.56 1.03
N GLU A 56 10.06 -0.21 0.11
CA GLU A 56 9.78 -0.94 -1.14
C GLU A 56 9.53 -2.46 -0.99
N LYS A 57 9.18 -2.91 0.22
CA LYS A 57 8.86 -4.32 0.47
C LYS A 57 7.51 -4.70 -0.13
N VAL A 58 7.34 -5.99 -0.39
CA VAL A 58 6.02 -6.53 -0.75
C VAL A 58 5.23 -6.76 0.53
N HIS A 59 4.06 -6.12 0.63
CA HIS A 59 3.11 -6.29 1.71
C HIS A 59 2.01 -7.28 1.30
N GLY A 60 1.38 -7.95 2.26
CA GLY A 60 0.17 -8.74 2.06
C GLY A 60 -1.00 -8.08 2.77
N ALA A 61 -2.01 -7.65 2.02
CA ALA A 61 -3.26 -7.16 2.58
C ALA A 61 -4.26 -8.31 2.70
N PHE A 62 -4.82 -8.52 3.89
CA PHE A 62 -5.60 -9.72 4.20
C PHE A 62 -7.11 -9.50 4.07
N GLY A 63 -7.85 -10.52 3.67
CA GLY A 63 -9.31 -10.47 3.58
C GLY A 63 -9.95 -11.83 3.81
N SER A 64 -11.23 -11.84 4.16
CA SER A 64 -12.05 -13.06 4.30
C SER A 64 -12.13 -13.86 2.98
N ASP A 65 -12.10 -13.14 1.87
CA ASP A 65 -12.11 -13.67 0.50
C ASP A 65 -11.20 -12.86 -0.41
N SER A 66 -11.12 -13.26 -1.68
CA SER A 66 -10.27 -12.63 -2.68
C SER A 66 -10.64 -11.17 -2.98
N ILE A 67 -11.93 -10.82 -2.96
CA ILE A 67 -12.41 -9.46 -3.26
C ILE A 67 -12.08 -8.54 -2.10
N ARG A 68 -12.37 -8.99 -0.87
CA ARG A 68 -12.02 -8.25 0.35
C ARG A 68 -10.51 -8.03 0.45
N ALA A 69 -9.70 -9.02 0.10
CA ALA A 69 -8.24 -8.87 0.09
C ALA A 69 -7.77 -7.81 -0.93
N ILE A 70 -8.41 -7.72 -2.10
CA ILE A 70 -8.13 -6.65 -3.08
C ILE A 70 -8.51 -5.27 -2.51
N GLU A 71 -9.70 -5.15 -1.91
CA GLU A 71 -10.14 -3.90 -1.30
C GLU A 71 -9.16 -3.44 -0.19
N MET A 72 -8.72 -4.37 0.66
CA MET A 72 -7.71 -4.10 1.68
C MET A 72 -6.36 -3.72 1.09
N ALA A 73 -5.98 -4.25 -0.08
CA ALA A 73 -4.76 -3.81 -0.76
C ALA A 73 -4.84 -2.36 -1.22
N PHE A 74 -5.99 -1.91 -1.73
CA PHE A 74 -6.19 -0.51 -2.09
C PHE A 74 -6.13 0.42 -0.88
N GLN A 75 -6.81 0.06 0.21
CA GLN A 75 -6.77 0.85 1.46
C GLN A 75 -5.35 0.90 2.04
N MET A 76 -4.66 -0.25 2.09
CA MET A 76 -3.29 -0.33 2.57
C MET A 76 -2.34 0.50 1.69
N ALA A 77 -2.49 0.47 0.36
CA ALA A 77 -1.68 1.29 -0.54
C ALA A 77 -1.79 2.78 -0.21
N GLY A 78 -3.00 3.28 0.04
CA GLY A 78 -3.24 4.66 0.46
C GLY A 78 -2.56 4.99 1.79
N LEU A 79 -2.73 4.15 2.81
CA LEU A 79 -2.14 4.35 4.14
C LEU A 79 -0.59 4.33 4.11
N LEU A 80 0.00 3.37 3.40
CA LEU A 80 1.46 3.28 3.25
C LEU A 80 2.02 4.49 2.50
N LEU A 81 1.35 4.90 1.42
CA LEU A 81 1.76 6.06 0.63
C LEU A 81 1.74 7.35 1.47
N VAL A 82 0.64 7.60 2.20
CA VAL A 82 0.53 8.79 3.07
C VAL A 82 1.62 8.77 4.13
N ARG A 83 1.77 7.65 4.85
CA ARG A 83 2.82 7.49 5.87
C ARG A 83 4.21 7.77 5.32
N ASP A 84 4.53 7.20 4.17
CA ASP A 84 5.88 7.29 3.60
C ASP A 84 6.17 8.68 3.01
N ILE A 85 5.18 9.36 2.41
CA ILE A 85 5.29 10.77 1.97
C ILE A 85 5.44 11.69 3.19
N GLN A 86 4.65 11.49 4.24
CA GLN A 86 4.76 12.28 5.47
C GLN A 86 6.14 12.17 6.07
N LYS A 87 6.69 10.96 6.15
CA LYS A 87 8.04 10.72 6.64
C LYS A 87 9.11 11.35 5.73
N LEU A 88 8.96 11.23 4.41
CA LEU A 88 9.94 11.73 3.45
C LEU A 88 10.06 13.26 3.45
N TYR A 89 8.94 13.97 3.62
CA TYR A 89 8.87 15.43 3.56
C TYR A 89 8.59 16.11 4.90
N ASN A 90 8.63 15.34 5.99
CA ASN A 90 8.32 15.80 7.34
C ASN A 90 6.97 16.54 7.43
N LEU A 91 5.95 16.01 6.73
CA LEU A 91 4.61 16.60 6.74
C LEU A 91 3.88 16.19 8.00
N ASN A 92 3.23 17.17 8.64
CA ASN A 92 2.40 16.96 9.82
C ASN A 92 0.95 17.37 9.52
N TRP A 93 0.02 16.67 10.16
CA TRP A 93 -1.38 17.09 10.18
C TRP A 93 -1.51 18.33 11.07
N LEU A 94 -2.12 19.39 10.54
CA LEU A 94 -2.41 20.59 11.32
C LEU A 94 -3.60 20.38 12.28
N LYS A 95 -4.44 19.38 12.01
CA LYS A 95 -5.64 19.05 12.79
C LYS A 95 -5.82 17.54 12.95
N PRO A 96 -6.22 17.04 14.15
CA PRO A 96 -6.42 15.61 14.40
C PRO A 96 -7.52 14.96 13.56
N GLU A 97 -8.56 15.70 13.17
CA GLU A 97 -9.68 15.18 12.36
C GLU A 97 -9.25 14.60 10.99
N HIS A 98 -8.09 15.01 10.46
CA HIS A 98 -7.54 14.49 9.20
C HIS A 98 -6.84 13.12 9.33
N LEU A 99 -6.65 12.61 10.56
CA LEU A 99 -6.08 11.26 10.79
C LEU A 99 -6.99 10.14 10.26
N TYR A 100 -8.29 10.39 10.20
CA TYR A 100 -9.30 9.45 9.73
C TYR A 100 -9.51 9.59 8.23
N PHE A 101 -8.45 9.65 7.40
CA PHE A 101 -8.61 9.74 5.94
C PHE A 101 -8.05 8.52 5.19
N PRO A 102 -8.88 7.81 4.40
CA PRO A 102 -10.33 7.99 4.31
C PRO A 102 -11.00 7.58 5.64
N PRO A 103 -12.16 8.15 5.97
CA PRO A 103 -12.86 7.82 7.21
C PRO A 103 -13.22 6.33 7.21
N PRO A 104 -13.17 5.66 8.37
CA PRO A 104 -13.72 4.32 8.48
C PRO A 104 -15.19 4.35 8.04
N ASN A 105 -15.55 3.46 7.13
CA ASN A 105 -16.94 3.23 6.72
C ASN A 105 -17.80 2.74 7.89
#